data_AF-A0A0A9GDS0-F1
#
_entry.id   AF-A0A0A9GDS0-F1
#
_cell.length_a   1.000
_cell.length_b   1.000
_cell.length_c   1.000
_cell.angle_alpha   90.00
_cell.angle_beta   90.00
_cell.angle_gamma   90.00
#
_symmetry.space_group_name_H-M   'P 1'
#
loop_
_entity.id
_entity.type
_entity.pdbx_description
1 polymer ?
#
loop_
_entity_poly.entity_id
_entity_poly.type
_entity_poly.pdbx_seq_one_letter_code
_entity_poly.pdbx_strand_id
1 'polypeptide(L)'
;MYTKCGHVGRAHNVFNQMEQKLVIAWNSMIRGLALNGFAEDAIDLYEKMVADGVQPNEITFVALLTACTHAGLVEQGTAFFEDMKRKHHVSPQVEHCACMVDLLCKSGKLWEAFKFICDMEIEPNAVI
;
A
#
# COMPACT_ATOMS: atom_id res chain seq x y z
N MET A 1 8.58 -10.66 -10.06
CA MET A 1 8.18 -11.74 -10.98
C MET A 1 7.63 -12.94 -10.20
N TYR A 2 8.37 -13.47 -9.21
CA TYR A 2 7.93 -14.61 -8.39
C TYR A 2 6.63 -14.40 -7.62
N THR A 3 6.41 -13.22 -7.05
CA THR A 3 5.17 -12.89 -6.30
C THR A 3 3.93 -12.82 -7.20
N LYS A 4 4.07 -12.36 -8.44
CA LYS A 4 2.96 -12.33 -9.42
C LYS A 4 2.49 -13.72 -9.84
N CYS A 5 3.29 -14.77 -9.60
CA CYS A 5 2.99 -16.15 -9.92
C CYS A 5 2.61 -17.00 -8.68
N GLY A 6 2.30 -16.37 -7.54
CA GLY A 6 1.97 -17.08 -6.30
C GLY A 6 3.16 -17.69 -5.56
N HIS A 7 4.39 -17.55 -6.06
CA HIS A 7 5.61 -18.08 -5.43
C HIS A 7 6.21 -17.09 -4.44
N VAL A 8 5.40 -16.65 -3.47
CA VAL A 8 5.78 -15.66 -2.45
C VAL A 8 7.00 -16.11 -1.65
N GLY A 9 7.05 -17.39 -1.21
CA GLY A 9 8.19 -17.91 -0.44
C GLY A 9 9.53 -17.87 -1.21
N ARG A 10 9.52 -18.12 -2.52
CA ARG A 10 10.74 -17.99 -3.35
C ARG A 10 11.16 -16.53 -3.49
N ALA A 11 10.19 -15.62 -3.66
CA ALA A 11 10.48 -14.20 -3.70
C ALA A 11 11.10 -13.72 -2.38
N HIS A 12 10.58 -14.21 -1.25
CA HIS A 12 11.07 -13.87 0.09
C HIS A 12 12.51 -14.37 0.32
N ASN A 13 12.85 -15.57 -0.18
CA ASN A 13 14.22 -16.08 -0.11
C ASN A 13 15.20 -15.21 -0.90
N VAL A 14 14.86 -14.87 -2.15
CA VAL A 14 15.70 -14.00 -2.99
C VAL A 14 15.85 -12.62 -2.33
N PHE A 15 14.76 -12.06 -1.81
CA PHE A 15 14.79 -10.79 -1.10
C PHE A 15 15.74 -10.85 0.11
N ASN A 16 15.65 -11.88 0.94
CA ASN A 16 16.53 -12.04 2.11
C ASN A 16 18.01 -12.15 1.74
N GLN A 17 18.33 -12.79 0.60
CA GLN A 17 19.70 -12.94 0.10
C GLN A 17 20.32 -11.66 -0.47
N MET A 18 19.54 -10.59 -0.69
CA MET A 18 20.09 -9.31 -1.17
C MET A 18 20.90 -8.62 -0.07
N GLU A 19 22.20 -8.41 -0.32
CA GLU A 19 23.10 -7.67 0.57
C GLU A 19 22.67 -6.21 0.75
N GLN A 20 22.22 -5.57 -0.33
CA GLN A 20 21.63 -4.24 -0.32
C GLN A 20 20.24 -4.26 -0.95
N LYS A 21 19.23 -3.86 -0.17
CA LYS A 21 17.83 -3.83 -0.62
C LYS A 21 17.45 -2.39 -0.95
N LEU A 22 17.29 -2.11 -2.24
CA LEU A 22 16.76 -0.83 -2.71
C LEU A 22 15.25 -0.75 -2.42
N VAL A 23 14.70 0.46 -2.32
CA VAL A 23 13.25 0.74 -2.14
C VAL A 23 12.39 -0.06 -3.11
N ILE A 24 12.84 -0.23 -4.37
CA ILE A 24 12.13 -0.98 -5.40
C ILE A 24 11.96 -2.47 -5.02
N ALA A 25 12.95 -3.06 -4.35
CA ALA A 25 12.89 -4.46 -3.91
C ALA A 25 11.87 -4.64 -2.77
N TRP A 26 11.87 -3.72 -1.80
CA TRP A 26 10.86 -3.64 -0.74
C TRP A 26 9.45 -3.52 -1.32
N ASN A 27 9.24 -2.53 -2.19
CA ASN A 27 7.95 -2.29 -2.84
C ASN A 27 7.47 -3.50 -3.65
N SER A 28 8.39 -4.18 -4.35
CA SER A 28 8.07 -5.38 -5.12
C SER A 28 7.60 -6.54 -4.23
N MET A 29 8.20 -6.68 -3.05
CA MET A 29 7.84 -7.71 -2.09
C MET A 29 6.54 -7.39 -1.36
N ILE A 30 6.40 -6.17 -0.82
CA ILE A 30 5.19 -5.71 -0.12
C ILE A 30 3.97 -5.83 -1.06
N ARG A 31 4.08 -5.32 -2.29
CA ARG A 31 3.00 -5.45 -3.29
C ARG A 31 2.71 -6.90 -3.64
N GLY A 32 3.76 -7.72 -3.69
CA GLY A 32 3.63 -9.14 -3.93
C GLY A 32 2.83 -9.87 -2.86
N LEU A 33 3.10 -9.57 -1.59
CA LEU A 33 2.37 -10.10 -0.43
C LEU A 33 0.92 -9.63 -0.46
N ALA A 34 0.71 -8.33 -0.65
CA ALA A 34 -0.61 -7.70 -0.76
C ALA A 34 -1.52 -8.38 -1.80
N LEU A 35 -1.02 -8.63 -3.02
CA LEU A 35 -1.79 -9.24 -4.10
C LEU A 35 -2.07 -10.73 -3.90
N ASN A 36 -1.36 -11.41 -3.00
CA ASN A 36 -1.56 -12.83 -2.69
C ASN A 36 -2.33 -13.06 -1.37
N GLY A 37 -2.90 -12.01 -0.78
CA GLY A 37 -3.70 -12.11 0.45
C GLY A 37 -2.88 -12.19 1.74
N PHE A 38 -1.57 -11.97 1.67
CA PHE A 38 -0.68 -11.94 2.84
C PHE A 38 -0.56 -10.52 3.38
N ALA A 39 -1.67 -9.95 3.85
CA ALA A 39 -1.73 -8.55 4.26
C ALA A 39 -0.87 -8.26 5.50
N GLU A 40 -0.89 -9.15 6.50
CA GLU A 40 -0.07 -9.03 7.72
C GLU A 40 1.42 -9.05 7.37
N ASP A 41 1.88 -10.04 6.58
CA ASP A 41 3.27 -10.11 6.12
C ASP A 41 3.69 -8.85 5.34
N ALA A 42 2.78 -8.26 4.57
CA ALA A 42 3.06 -7.02 3.83
C ALA A 42 3.30 -5.83 4.78
N ILE A 43 2.53 -5.76 5.87
CA ILE A 43 2.64 -4.74 6.90
C ILE A 43 3.93 -4.94 7.71
N ASP A 44 4.20 -6.16 8.16
CA ASP A 44 5.44 -6.51 8.88
C ASP A 44 6.68 -6.14 8.06
N LEU A 45 6.63 -6.40 6.75
CA LEU A 45 7.73 -6.07 5.86
C LEU A 45 7.89 -4.55 5.67
N TYR A 46 6.81 -3.78 5.68
CA TYR A 46 6.87 -2.31 5.72
C TYR A 46 7.47 -1.80 7.03
N GLU A 47 7.07 -2.34 8.18
CA GLU A 47 7.63 -1.93 9.47
C GLU A 47 9.13 -2.19 9.50
N LYS A 48 9.57 -3.33 8.95
CA LYS A 48 10.98 -3.65 8.77
C LYS A 48 11.69 -2.67 7.81
N MET A 49 11.06 -2.29 6.70
CA MET A 49 11.60 -1.29 5.77
C MET A 49 11.90 0.02 6.50
N VAL A 50 10.97 0.49 7.34
CA VAL A 50 11.13 1.71 8.14
C VAL A 50 12.21 1.53 9.21
N ALA A 51 12.24 0.40 9.91
CA ALA A 51 13.25 0.09 10.93
C ALA A 51 14.68 0.02 10.35
N ASP A 52 14.82 -0.46 9.12
CA ASP A 52 16.08 -0.50 8.36
C ASP A 52 16.46 0.89 7.79
N GLY A 53 15.69 1.94 8.10
CA GLY A 53 15.96 3.32 7.68
C GLY A 53 15.66 3.60 6.20
N VAL A 54 14.92 2.71 5.53
CA VAL A 54 14.56 2.85 4.13
C VAL A 54 13.28 3.66 4.01
N GLN A 55 13.35 4.83 3.35
CA GLN A 55 12.21 5.74 3.22
C GLN A 55 11.09 5.13 2.33
N PRO A 56 9.86 4.97 2.87
CA PRO A 56 8.67 4.63 2.08
C PRO A 56 8.34 5.72 1.06
N ASN A 57 7.77 5.32 -0.09
CA ASN A 57 7.33 6.25 -1.13
C ASN A 57 5.89 5.96 -1.59
N GLU A 58 5.41 6.73 -2.57
CA GLU A 58 4.10 6.58 -3.21
C GLU A 58 3.77 5.09 -3.51
N ILE A 59 4.71 4.36 -4.11
CA ILE A 59 4.49 2.96 -4.49
C ILE A 59 4.35 2.04 -3.25
N THR A 60 5.07 2.34 -2.16
CA THR A 60 4.95 1.61 -0.89
C THR A 60 3.53 1.74 -0.34
N PHE A 61 2.99 2.96 -0.33
CA PHE A 61 1.65 3.21 0.22
C PHE A 61 0.53 2.65 -0.65
N VAL A 62 0.64 2.69 -1.98
CA VAL A 62 -0.29 1.95 -2.86
C VAL A 62 -0.32 0.47 -2.49
N ALA A 63 0.83 -0.16 -2.24
CA ALA A 63 0.91 -1.57 -1.90
C ALA A 63 0.26 -1.89 -0.54
N LEU A 64 0.49 -1.06 0.47
CA LEU A 64 -0.14 -1.19 1.79
C LEU A 64 -1.65 -1.00 1.74
N LEU A 65 -2.12 0.05 1.06
CA LEU A 65 -3.55 0.30 0.91
C LEU A 65 -4.24 -0.81 0.13
N THR A 66 -3.57 -1.39 -0.88
CA THR A 66 -4.06 -2.59 -1.59
C THR A 66 -4.18 -3.79 -0.64
N ALA A 67 -3.18 -4.02 0.21
CA ALA A 67 -3.22 -5.09 1.21
C ALA A 67 -4.42 -4.91 2.16
N CYS A 68 -4.60 -3.69 2.70
CA CYS A 68 -5.72 -3.36 3.56
C CYS A 68 -7.06 -3.54 2.86
N THR A 69 -7.16 -3.13 1.59
CA THR A 69 -8.38 -3.29 0.78
C THR A 69 -8.78 -4.75 0.61
N HIS A 70 -7.82 -5.63 0.32
CA HIS A 70 -8.09 -7.06 0.14
C HIS A 70 -8.44 -7.76 1.46
N ALA A 71 -7.85 -7.33 2.57
CA ALA A 71 -8.10 -7.91 3.89
C ALA A 71 -9.25 -7.22 4.66
N GLY A 72 -9.86 -6.16 4.12
CA GLY A 72 -10.92 -5.39 4.79
C GLY A 72 -10.45 -4.59 6.01
N LEU A 73 -9.16 -4.26 6.08
CA LEU A 73 -8.52 -3.62 7.23
C LEU A 73 -8.67 -2.09 7.17
N VAL A 74 -9.90 -1.61 7.44
CA VAL A 74 -10.25 -0.18 7.28
C VAL A 74 -9.40 0.73 8.17
N GLU A 75 -9.24 0.38 9.44
CA GLU A 75 -8.52 1.20 10.41
C GLU A 75 -7.04 1.34 10.02
N GLN A 76 -6.40 0.24 9.66
CA GLN A 76 -5.00 0.24 9.22
C GLN A 76 -4.83 0.98 7.88
N GLY A 77 -5.71 0.76 6.90
CA GLY A 77 -5.65 1.49 5.64
C GLY A 77 -5.78 3.01 5.83
N THR A 78 -6.69 3.43 6.71
CA THR A 78 -6.85 4.84 7.07
C THR A 78 -5.61 5.39 7.78
N ALA A 79 -5.04 4.62 8.73
CA ALA A 79 -3.82 5.01 9.42
C ALA A 79 -2.64 5.16 8.46
N PHE A 80 -2.45 4.23 7.52
CA PHE A 80 -1.40 4.33 6.50
C PHE A 80 -1.59 5.52 5.57
N PHE A 81 -2.83 5.83 5.17
CA PHE A 81 -3.12 7.00 4.34
C PHE A 81 -2.78 8.32 5.07
N GLU A 82 -3.05 8.41 6.37
CA GLU A 82 -2.66 9.57 7.18
C GLU A 82 -1.15 9.63 7.44
N ASP A 83 -0.52 8.49 7.74
CA ASP A 83 0.93 8.40 7.99
C ASP A 83 1.74 8.76 6.74
N MET A 84 1.27 8.36 5.56
CA MET A 84 1.82 8.76 4.27
C MET A 84 1.98 10.29 4.19
N LYS A 85 0.92 11.04 4.50
CA LYS A 85 0.91 12.51 4.47
C LYS A 85 1.74 13.12 5.58
N ARG A 86 1.51 12.67 6.82
CA ARG A 86 2.01 13.33 8.03
C ARG A 86 3.43 12.94 8.42
N LYS A 87 3.76 11.66 8.34
CA LYS A 87 5.06 11.13 8.76
C LYS A 87 6.02 11.08 7.59
N HIS A 88 5.55 10.61 6.43
CA HIS A 88 6.41 10.37 5.28
C HIS A 88 6.41 11.50 4.25
N HIS A 89 5.52 12.49 4.39
CA HIS A 89 5.40 13.65 3.49
C HIS A 89 5.20 13.25 2.02
N VAL A 90 4.49 12.15 1.82
CA VAL A 90 4.13 11.57 0.52
C VAL A 90 2.73 12.08 0.15
N SER A 91 2.58 12.60 -1.06
CA SER A 91 1.34 13.29 -1.47
C SER A 91 0.36 12.29 -2.05
N PRO A 92 -0.91 12.26 -1.60
CA PRO A 92 -1.90 11.36 -2.20
C PRO A 92 -2.00 11.54 -3.72
N GLN A 93 -2.02 10.40 -4.42
CA GLN A 93 -2.23 10.30 -5.86
C GLN A 93 -3.52 9.52 -6.15
N VAL A 94 -3.97 9.51 -7.40
CA VAL A 94 -5.21 8.87 -7.84
C VAL A 94 -5.29 7.41 -7.38
N GLU A 95 -4.18 6.67 -7.44
CA GLU A 95 -4.09 5.27 -7.04
C GLU A 95 -4.32 5.07 -5.53
N HIS A 96 -3.78 5.96 -4.69
CA HIS A 96 -3.98 5.91 -3.24
C HIS A 96 -5.44 6.13 -2.89
N CYS A 97 -6.04 7.15 -3.50
CA CYS A 97 -7.43 7.50 -3.26
C CYS A 97 -8.38 6.42 -3.79
N ALA A 98 -8.07 5.82 -4.95
CA ALA A 98 -8.83 4.69 -5.47
C ALA A 98 -8.81 3.50 -4.50
N CYS A 99 -7.66 3.18 -3.89
CA CYS A 99 -7.59 2.13 -2.87
C CYS A 99 -8.43 2.47 -1.63
N MET A 100 -8.40 3.72 -1.17
CA MET A 100 -9.23 4.15 -0.02
C MET A 100 -10.73 4.06 -0.31
N VAL A 101 -11.17 4.51 -1.48
CA VAL A 101 -12.56 4.39 -1.91
C VAL A 101 -12.97 2.92 -2.01
N ASP A 102 -12.14 2.07 -2.61
CA ASP A 102 -12.42 0.63 -2.74
C ASP A 102 -12.51 -0.06 -1.37
N LEU A 103 -11.58 0.22 -0.46
CA LEU A 103 -11.59 -0.26 0.92
C LEU A 103 -12.89 0.12 1.65
N LEU A 104 -13.25 1.41 1.64
CA LEU A 104 -14.44 1.90 2.33
C LEU A 104 -15.73 1.30 1.73
N CYS A 105 -15.80 1.20 0.39
CA CYS A 105 -16.94 0.60 -0.29
C CYS A 105 -17.09 -0.89 0.05
N LYS A 106 -16.01 -1.67 -0.03
CA LYS A 106 -16.02 -3.13 0.25
C LYS A 106 -16.34 -3.44 1.71
N SER A 107 -15.99 -2.56 2.63
CA SER A 107 -16.33 -2.69 4.04
C SER A 107 -17.70 -2.12 4.41
N GLY A 108 -18.51 -1.70 3.43
CA GLY A 108 -19.88 -1.19 3.64
C GLY A 108 -19.96 0.23 4.19
N LYS A 109 -18.84 0.95 4.30
CA LYS A 109 -18.73 2.32 4.83
C LYS A 109 -19.01 3.35 3.73
N LEU A 110 -20.17 3.23 3.08
CA LEU A 110 -20.52 4.05 1.91
C LEU A 110 -20.55 5.56 2.21
N TRP A 111 -20.99 5.95 3.39
CA TRP A 111 -21.00 7.36 3.79
C TRP A 111 -19.59 7.93 3.97
N GLU A 112 -18.67 7.15 4.55
CA GLU A 112 -17.26 7.54 4.68
C GLU A 112 -16.61 7.63 3.29
N ALA A 113 -16.92 6.70 2.38
CA ALA A 113 -16.45 6.74 1.00
C ALA A 113 -16.96 7.99 0.25
N PHE A 114 -18.24 8.31 0.39
CA PHE A 114 -18.83 9.51 -0.20
C PHE A 114 -18.18 10.79 0.33
N LYS A 115 -18.05 10.89 1.66
CA LYS A 115 -17.39 12.02 2.30
C LYS A 115 -15.95 12.16 1.81
N PHE A 116 -15.20 11.06 1.76
CA PHE A 116 -13.82 11.05 1.27
C PHE A 116 -13.72 11.59 -0.17
N ILE A 117 -14.61 11.17 -1.07
CA ILE A 117 -14.65 11.67 -2.45
C ILE A 117 -14.98 13.17 -2.52
N CYS A 118 -15.90 13.66 -1.69
CA CYS A 118 -16.25 15.08 -1.66
C CYS A 118 -15.13 15.95 -1.08
N ASP A 119 -14.40 15.45 -0.08
CA ASP A 119 -13.26 16.14 0.54
C ASP A 119 -12.02 16.11 -0.39
N MET A 120 -11.98 15.21 -1.37
CA MET A 120 -10.93 15.13 -2.37
C MET A 120 -11.10 16.20 -3.45
N GLU A 121 -10.42 17.34 -3.29
CA GLU A 121 -10.09 18.23 -4.41
C GLU A 121 -9.01 17.58 -5.32
N ILE A 122 -9.32 16.44 -5.95
CA ILE A 122 -8.50 16.00 -7.09
C ILE A 122 -8.96 16.85 -8.28
N GLU A 123 -8.15 17.83 -8.69
CA GLU A 123 -8.30 18.43 -10.01
C GLU A 123 -8.37 17.30 -11.05
N PRO A 124 -9.43 17.21 -11.86
CA PRO A 124 -9.47 16.26 -12.95
C PRO A 124 -8.24 16.53 -13.82
N ASN A 125 -7.30 15.60 -13.88
CA ASN A 125 -6.25 15.65 -14.88
C ASN A 125 -6.95 15.61 -16.24
N ALA A 126 -7.13 16.78 -16.84
CA ALA A 126 -7.59 16.98 -18.20
C ALA A 126 -6.48 16.55 -19.16
N VAL A 127 -6.15 15.25 -19.14
CA VAL A 127 -5.32 14.59 -20.15
C VAL A 127 -5.88 13.18 -20.36
N ILE A 128 -7.06 13.10 -20.97
CA ILE A 128 -7.41 12.06 -21.94
C ILE A 128 -8.11 12.75 -23.10
#